data_AF-A0A3D1E0A4-F1
#
_entry.id   AF-A0A3D1E0A4-F1
#
_cell.length_a   1.000
_cell.length_b   1.000
_cell.length_c   1.000
_cell.angle_alpha   90.00
_cell.angle_beta   90.00
_cell.angle_gamma   90.00
#
_symmetry.space_group_name_H-M   'P 1'
#
loop_
_entity.id
_entity.type
_entity.pdbx_description
1 polymer ?
#
loop_
_entity_poly.entity_id
_entity_poly.type
_entity_poly.pdbx_seq_one_letter_code
_entity_poly.pdbx_strand_id
1 'polypeptide(L)'
;IEASSLPVVAAIRGACLGGGLELALACRWRIADQTAQLGLPEVVLGVVPGSGGTQRLPRLVGMETALSMIPQGRSLKAAAACEAGLVDALDDDPLKAACEADLAAALARPPISAMPRPLAAPEAAAA
;
A
#
# COMPACT_ATOMS: atom_id res chain seq x y z
N ILE A 1 -13.78 0.88 -4.99
CA ILE A 1 -12.81 -0.21 -5.31
C ILE A 1 -12.90 -1.30 -4.27
N GLU A 2 -12.68 -1.00 -2.99
CA GLU A 2 -12.71 -2.01 -1.94
C GLU A 2 -14.04 -2.77 -1.78
N ALA A 3 -15.16 -2.10 -2.05
CA ALA A 3 -16.51 -2.68 -2.03
C ALA A 3 -16.90 -3.39 -3.35
N SER A 4 -15.97 -3.49 -4.31
CA SER A 4 -16.20 -4.22 -5.56
C SER A 4 -16.44 -5.70 -5.27
N SER A 5 -17.42 -6.30 -5.97
CA SER A 5 -17.65 -7.74 -5.96
C SER A 5 -16.55 -8.51 -6.69
N LEU A 6 -15.78 -7.83 -7.54
CA LEU A 6 -14.62 -8.38 -8.24
C LEU A 6 -13.31 -7.91 -7.57
N PRO A 7 -12.30 -8.78 -7.43
CA PRO A 7 -11.00 -8.37 -6.93
C PRO A 7 -10.31 -7.44 -7.93
N VAL A 8 -9.61 -6.43 -7.41
CA VAL A 8 -8.83 -5.49 -8.21
C VAL A 8 -7.36 -5.63 -7.82
N VAL A 9 -6.50 -5.82 -8.80
CA VAL A 9 -5.04 -5.91 -8.65
C VAL A 9 -4.41 -4.63 -9.17
N ALA A 10 -3.55 -3.99 -8.38
CA ALA A 10 -2.77 -2.84 -8.80
C ALA A 10 -1.44 -3.33 -9.40
N ALA A 11 -1.26 -3.13 -10.70
CA ALA A 11 0.02 -3.27 -11.36
C ALA A 11 0.78 -1.93 -11.30
N ILE A 12 1.95 -1.90 -10.68
CA ILE A 12 2.66 -0.67 -10.32
C ILE A 12 4.03 -0.62 -10.99
N ARG A 13 4.29 0.45 -11.74
CA ARG A 13 5.63 0.81 -12.23
C ARG A 13 5.97 2.23 -11.84
N GLY A 14 7.22 2.48 -11.43
CA GLY A 14 7.68 3.81 -11.05
C GLY A 14 6.94 4.43 -9.87
N ALA A 15 6.67 5.73 -9.94
CA ALA A 15 6.09 6.48 -8.83
C ALA A 15 4.61 6.11 -8.58
N CYS A 16 4.33 5.58 -7.38
CA CYS A 16 3.00 5.34 -6.84
C CYS A 16 2.87 6.17 -5.56
N LEU A 17 2.59 7.47 -5.72
CA LEU A 17 2.67 8.45 -4.63
C LEU A 17 1.30 9.10 -4.36
N GLY A 18 1.06 9.43 -3.10
CA GLY A 18 -0.14 10.13 -2.63
C GLY A 18 -1.42 9.40 -3.04
N GLY A 19 -2.31 10.10 -3.76
CA GLY A 19 -3.55 9.51 -4.28
C GLY A 19 -3.34 8.23 -5.13
N GLY A 20 -2.20 8.09 -5.83
CA GLY A 20 -1.87 6.86 -6.55
C GLY A 20 -1.63 5.67 -5.60
N LEU A 21 -0.97 5.92 -4.46
CA LEU A 21 -0.83 4.90 -3.42
C LEU A 21 -2.15 4.67 -2.69
N GLU A 22 -2.94 5.70 -2.39
CA GLU A 22 -4.26 5.52 -1.78
C GLU A 22 -5.19 4.67 -2.66
N LEU A 23 -5.10 4.83 -3.99
CA LEU A 23 -5.77 4.00 -4.97
C LEU A 23 -5.29 2.54 -4.90
N ALA A 24 -3.98 2.32 -4.93
CA ALA A 24 -3.38 0.99 -4.81
C ALA A 24 -3.70 0.30 -3.48
N LEU A 25 -3.81 1.06 -2.38
CA LEU A 25 -4.24 0.59 -1.07
C LEU A 25 -5.73 0.21 -1.04
N ALA A 26 -6.55 0.75 -1.93
CA ALA A 26 -7.95 0.32 -2.07
C ALA A 26 -8.08 -0.98 -2.89
N CYS A 27 -7.03 -1.39 -3.62
CA CYS A 27 -6.97 -2.66 -4.33
C CYS A 27 -6.71 -3.82 -3.39
N ARG A 28 -7.11 -5.03 -3.82
CA ARG A 28 -6.95 -6.24 -3.04
C ARG A 28 -5.52 -6.76 -3.05
N TRP A 29 -4.78 -6.54 -4.13
CA TRP A 29 -3.42 -7.01 -4.33
C TRP A 29 -2.61 -5.91 -5.06
N ARG A 30 -1.33 -5.77 -4.75
CA ARG A 30 -0.35 -4.92 -5.44
C ARG A 30 0.83 -5.76 -5.94
N ILE A 31 1.09 -5.68 -7.24
CA ILE A 31 2.27 -6.25 -7.89
C ILE A 31 3.07 -5.08 -8.46
N ALA A 32 4.37 -5.01 -8.17
CA ALA A 32 5.19 -3.89 -8.58
C ALA A 32 6.45 -4.34 -9.31
N ASP A 33 7.00 -3.49 -10.18
CA ASP A 33 8.36 -3.70 -10.69
C ASP A 33 9.43 -3.10 -9.78
N GLN A 34 10.69 -3.40 -10.08
CA GLN A 34 11.84 -2.94 -9.30
C GLN A 34 12.03 -1.42 -9.30
N THR A 35 11.38 -0.70 -10.22
CA THR A 35 11.44 0.77 -10.30
C THR A 35 10.46 1.46 -9.36
N ALA A 36 9.56 0.69 -8.73
CA ALA A 36 8.48 1.25 -7.95
C ALA A 36 8.96 2.04 -6.73
N GLN A 37 8.33 3.20 -6.53
CA GLN A 37 8.49 4.03 -5.34
C GLN A 37 7.10 4.35 -4.77
N LEU A 38 6.87 3.97 -3.52
CA LEU A 38 5.56 4.01 -2.88
C LEU A 38 5.58 4.88 -1.61
N GLY A 39 4.73 5.90 -1.54
CA GLY A 39 4.68 6.79 -0.39
C GLY A 39 3.46 7.70 -0.36
N LEU A 40 3.24 8.34 0.81
CA LEU A 40 2.18 9.32 1.05
C LEU A 40 2.82 10.68 1.42
N PRO A 41 3.35 11.44 0.44
CA PRO A 41 4.11 12.67 0.68
C PRO A 41 3.23 13.92 0.89
N GLU A 42 1.91 13.77 1.05
CA GLU A 42 0.93 14.85 1.21
C GLU A 42 1.33 15.90 2.25
N VAL A 43 1.97 15.47 3.34
CA VAL A 43 2.42 16.34 4.43
C VAL A 43 3.44 17.38 3.97
N VAL A 44 4.22 17.09 2.93
CA VAL A 44 5.17 18.04 2.32
C VAL A 44 4.44 19.22 1.68
N LEU A 45 3.18 19.00 1.26
CA LEU A 45 2.30 20.03 0.70
C LEU A 45 1.38 20.66 1.76
N GLY A 46 1.57 20.32 3.04
CA GLY A 46 0.74 20.83 4.14
C GLY A 46 -0.64 20.18 4.27
N VAL A 47 -0.83 18.99 3.69
CA VAL A 47 -2.09 18.24 3.78
C VAL A 47 -1.86 16.81 4.27
N VAL A 48 -2.93 16.11 4.66
CA VAL A 48 -2.84 14.70 5.09
C VAL A 48 -3.45 13.77 4.04
N PRO A 49 -3.04 12.50 3.96
CA PRO A 49 -3.67 11.53 3.07
C PRO A 49 -5.14 11.35 3.43
N GLY A 50 -6.03 11.72 2.50
CA GLY A 50 -7.46 11.89 2.78
C GLY A 50 -8.35 10.77 2.25
N SER A 51 -7.88 9.97 1.28
CA SER A 51 -8.67 8.91 0.62
C SER A 51 -8.53 7.55 1.31
N GLY A 52 -8.15 7.55 2.58
CA GLY A 52 -8.01 6.35 3.44
C GLY A 52 -6.58 5.84 3.60
N GLY A 53 -5.56 6.54 3.09
CA GLY A 53 -4.15 6.18 3.24
C GLY A 53 -3.71 6.07 4.69
N THR A 54 -4.15 6.99 5.55
CA THR A 54 -3.90 6.96 7.02
C THR A 54 -4.53 5.75 7.71
N GLN A 55 -5.51 5.11 7.08
CA GLN A 55 -6.20 3.95 7.63
C GLN A 55 -5.69 2.64 7.04
N ARG A 56 -5.53 2.58 5.72
CA ARG A 56 -5.18 1.34 5.02
C ARG A 56 -3.70 1.01 5.11
N LEU A 57 -2.82 2.01 5.01
CA LEU A 57 -1.37 1.78 5.10
C LEU A 57 -0.97 1.06 6.40
N PRO A 58 -1.31 1.55 7.62
CA PRO A 58 -0.86 0.90 8.85
C PRO A 58 -1.48 -0.48 9.09
N ARG A 59 -2.59 -0.82 8.42
CA ARG A 59 -3.15 -2.18 8.44
C ARG A 59 -2.34 -3.18 7.59
N LEU A 60 -1.62 -2.70 6.58
CA LEU A 60 -0.72 -3.53 5.77
C LEU A 60 0.69 -3.60 6.36
N VAL A 61 1.29 -2.45 6.66
CA VAL A 61 2.72 -2.36 6.97
C VAL A 61 3.02 -2.28 8.47
N GLY A 62 1.98 -2.32 9.31
CA GLY A 62 2.07 -2.05 10.74
C GLY A 62 2.19 -0.56 11.06
N MET A 63 2.04 -0.24 12.35
CA MET A 63 2.04 1.15 12.82
C MET A 63 3.41 1.82 12.68
N GLU A 64 4.48 1.10 13.01
CA GLU A 64 5.85 1.64 12.96
C GLU A 64 6.24 2.09 11.55
N THR A 65 6.10 1.21 10.56
CA THR A 65 6.39 1.55 9.16
C THR A 65 5.50 2.69 8.67
N ALA A 66 4.21 2.69 9.00
CA ALA A 66 3.31 3.76 8.57
C ALA A 66 3.64 5.12 9.20
N LEU A 67 4.03 5.17 10.47
CA LEU A 67 4.50 6.38 11.16
C LEU A 67 5.88 6.83 10.66
N SER A 68 6.68 5.92 10.10
CA SER A 68 7.90 6.29 9.40
C SER A 68 7.59 6.99 8.06
N MET A 69 6.52 6.58 7.37
CA MET A 69 6.17 7.03 6.01
C MET A 69 5.34 8.31 6.00
N ILE A 70 4.19 8.33 6.68
CA ILE A 70 3.16 9.39 6.51
C ILE A 70 3.63 10.74 7.07
N PRO A 71 4.03 10.87 8.36
CA PRO A 71 4.37 12.16 8.95
C PRO A 71 5.62 12.81 8.33
N GLN A 72 6.52 11.99 7.78
CA GLN A 72 7.77 12.44 7.17
C GLN A 72 7.69 12.52 5.64
N GLY A 73 6.57 12.12 5.05
CA GLY A 73 6.41 12.02 3.59
C GLY A 73 7.40 11.06 2.91
N ARG A 74 7.92 10.07 3.65
CA ARG A 74 8.92 9.11 3.13
C ARG A 74 8.25 8.10 2.20
N SER A 75 9.02 7.66 1.21
CA SER A 75 8.63 6.61 0.27
C SER A 75 9.52 5.38 0.42
N LEU A 76 8.94 4.19 0.27
CA LEU A 76 9.65 2.92 0.17
C LEU A 76 9.95 2.60 -1.29
N LYS A 77 11.12 1.99 -1.54
CA LYS A 77 11.43 1.37 -2.83
C LYS A 77 10.83 -0.03 -2.90
N ALA A 78 10.66 -0.55 -4.11
CA ALA A 78 10.04 -1.84 -4.42
C ALA A 78 10.38 -2.97 -3.42
N ALA A 79 11.67 -3.27 -3.21
CA ALA A 79 12.10 -4.34 -2.31
C ALA A 79 11.63 -4.13 -0.85
N ALA A 80 11.86 -2.94 -0.29
CA ALA A 80 11.45 -2.61 1.07
C ALA A 80 9.92 -2.56 1.22
N ALA A 81 9.21 -2.12 0.17
CA ALA A 81 7.76 -2.14 0.14
C ALA A 81 7.21 -3.58 0.12
N CYS A 82 7.89 -4.49 -0.59
CA CYS A 82 7.54 -5.91 -0.59
C CYS A 82 7.78 -6.55 0.77
N GLU A 83 8.95 -6.30 1.37
CA GLU A 83 9.31 -6.81 2.70
C GLU A 83 8.34 -6.31 3.78
N ALA A 84 7.94 -5.04 3.71
CA ALA A 84 6.97 -4.44 4.63
C ALA A 84 5.51 -4.90 4.39
N GLY A 85 5.23 -5.68 3.34
CA GLY A 85 3.87 -6.11 2.99
C GLY A 85 3.00 -5.04 2.31
N LEU A 86 3.58 -3.91 1.92
CA LEU A 86 2.89 -2.88 1.13
C LEU A 86 2.66 -3.36 -0.30
N VAL A 87 3.67 -4.01 -0.87
CA VAL A 87 3.60 -4.71 -2.15
C VAL A 87 3.56 -6.20 -1.83
N ASP A 88 2.69 -6.93 -2.52
CA ASP A 88 2.51 -8.36 -2.23
C ASP A 88 3.43 -9.24 -3.12
N ALA A 89 3.84 -8.75 -4.30
CA ALA A 89 4.79 -9.43 -5.17
C ALA A 89 5.57 -8.46 -6.08
N LEU A 90 6.77 -8.85 -6.48
CA LEU A 90 7.58 -8.12 -7.46
C LEU A 90 7.68 -8.90 -8.76
N ASP A 91 7.54 -8.20 -9.89
CA ASP A 91 7.66 -8.77 -11.24
C ASP A 91 8.18 -7.70 -12.21
N ASP A 92 8.95 -8.09 -13.23
CA ASP A 92 9.45 -7.17 -14.25
C ASP A 92 8.33 -6.66 -15.18
N ASP A 93 7.23 -7.42 -15.30
CA ASP A 93 5.99 -7.01 -15.95
C ASP A 93 4.77 -7.14 -15.01
N PRO A 94 4.57 -6.18 -14.08
CA PRO A 94 3.48 -6.22 -13.12
C PRO A 94 2.10 -6.20 -13.77
N LEU A 95 1.96 -5.69 -15.00
CA LEU A 95 0.67 -5.70 -15.71
C LEU A 95 0.33 -7.11 -16.18
N LYS A 96 1.27 -7.77 -16.86
CA LYS A 96 1.09 -9.16 -17.27
C LYS A 96 0.86 -10.06 -16.05
N ALA A 97 1.69 -9.91 -15.02
CA ALA A 97 1.52 -10.66 -13.78
C ALA A 97 0.15 -10.43 -13.12
N ALA A 98 -0.38 -9.19 -13.14
CA ALA A 98 -1.71 -8.90 -12.62
C ALA A 98 -2.84 -9.54 -13.45
N CYS A 99 -2.68 -9.64 -14.77
CA CYS A 99 -3.65 -10.34 -15.64
C CYS A 99 -3.65 -11.85 -15.42
N GLU A 100 -2.52 -12.43 -15.03
CA GLU A 100 -2.34 -13.87 -14.79
C GLU A 100 -2.51 -14.26 -13.31
N ALA A 101 -2.71 -13.28 -12.43
CA ALA A 101 -2.81 -13.50 -10.98
C ALA A 101 -4.01 -14.38 -10.60
N ASP A 102 -3.83 -15.23 -9.58
CA ASP A 102 -4.90 -16.01 -9.00
C ASP A 102 -5.87 -15.09 -8.22
N LEU A 103 -6.96 -14.73 -8.89
CA LEU A 103 -7.99 -13.87 -8.33
C LEU A 103 -8.74 -14.52 -7.14
N ALA A 104 -8.75 -15.85 -7.03
CA ALA A 104 -9.35 -16.53 -5.88
C ALA A 104 -8.51 -16.31 -4.61
N ALA A 105 -7.18 -16.39 -4.73
CA ALA A 105 -6.26 -16.04 -3.65
C ALA A 105 -6.40 -14.57 -3.25
N ALA A 106 -6.56 -13.67 -4.23
CA ALA A 106 -6.87 -12.27 -3.95
C ALA A 106 -8.15 -12.15 -3.12
N LEU A 107 -9.21 -12.89 -3.50
CA LEU A 107 -10.51 -12.84 -2.85
C LEU A 107 -10.51 -13.36 -1.41
N ALA A 108 -9.62 -14.28 -1.07
CA ALA A 108 -9.52 -14.88 0.27
C ALA A 108 -9.12 -13.88 1.37
N ARG A 109 -8.39 -12.81 1.03
CA ARG A 109 -7.99 -11.76 1.99
C ARG A 109 -9.13 -10.76 2.19
N PRO A 110 -9.49 -10.31 3.40
CA PRO A 110 -10.49 -9.26 3.54
C PRO A 110 -10.04 -7.94 2.86
N PRO A 111 -10.98 -7.05 2.48
CA PRO A 111 -10.68 -5.65 2.20
C PRO A 111 -9.74 -5.06 3.27
N ILE A 112 -8.75 -4.26 2.87
CA ILE A 112 -7.73 -3.74 3.81
C ILE A 112 -8.37 -2.91 4.93
N SER A 113 -9.38 -2.10 4.65
CA SER A 113 -10.16 -1.37 5.65
C SER A 113 -10.84 -2.25 6.69
N ALA A 114 -11.17 -3.50 6.33
CA ALA A 114 -11.78 -4.50 7.19
C ALA A 114 -10.75 -5.40 7.90
N MET A 115 -9.46 -5.27 7.59
CA MET A 115 -8.41 -5.94 8.34
C MET A 115 -8.39 -5.44 9.80
N PRO A 116 -7.92 -6.28 10.74
CA PRO A 116 -7.76 -5.88 12.13
C PRO A 116 -7.01 -4.56 12.24
N ARG A 117 -7.42 -3.74 13.21
CA ARG A 117 -6.70 -2.52 13.51
C ARG A 117 -5.27 -2.88 13.97
N PRO A 118 -4.24 -2.19 13.46
CA PRO A 118 -2.87 -2.43 13.89
C PRO A 118 -2.73 -2.09 15.37
N LEU A 119 -1.84 -2.81 16.05
CA LEU A 119 -1.49 -2.49 17.43
C LEU A 119 -0.89 -1.09 17.50
N ALA A 120 -1.17 -0.38 18.60
CA ALA A 120 -0.53 0.89 18.86
C ALA A 120 0.99 0.68 18.98
N ALA A 121 1.76 1.60 18.41
CA ALA A 121 3.21 1.65 18.56
C ALA A 121 3.58 3.00 19.22
N PRO A 122 3.37 3.15 20.54
CA PRO A 122 3.59 4.42 21.23
C PRO A 122 5.04 4.90 21.11
N GLU A 123 6.02 3.99 21.05
CA GLU A 123 7.43 4.33 20.86
C GLU A 123 7.71 4.88 19.46
N ALA A 124 7.04 4.35 18.42
CA ALA A 124 7.19 4.82 17.05
C ALA A 124 6.58 6.21 16.82
N ALA A 125 5.68 6.68 17.70
CA ALA A 125 5.10 8.01 17.63
C ALA A 125 6.00 9.11 18.25
N ALA A 126 7.07 8.72 18.94
CA ALA A 126 7.99 9.64 19.62
C ALA A 126 9.25 9.97 18.80
N ALA A 127 9.41 9.38 17.61
CA ALA A 127 10.56 9.53 16.71
C ALA A 127 10.25 10.46 15.52
#